data_AF-A0A4S3JL35-F1
#
_entry.id   AF-A0A4S3JL35-F1
#
_cell.length_a   1.000
_cell.length_b   1.000
_cell.length_c   1.000
_cell.angle_alpha   90.00
_cell.angle_beta   90.00
_cell.angle_gamma   90.00
#
_symmetry.space_group_name_H-M   'P 1'
#
loop_
_entity.id
_entity.type
_entity.pdbx_description
1 polymer ?
#
loop_
_entity_poly.entity_id
_entity_poly.type
_entity_poly.pdbx_seq_one_letter_code
_entity_poly.pdbx_strand_id
1 'polypeptide(L)'
;MGQGGGTAIEDAVSLAVLLPLGRQTEDIPGRLALYEQARRERIEMILKSTRFNYLDEGDVSAPDLPIARVLGMCFAHNEVKSSIALLQPQIVAV
;
A
#
# COMPACT_ATOMS: atom_id res chain seq x y z
N MET A 1 11.17 -10.81 -5.44
CA MET A 1 10.37 -10.36 -4.29
C MET A 1 9.06 -11.15 -4.11
N GLY A 2 8.37 -11.58 -5.18
CA GLY A 2 7.16 -12.41 -5.06
C GLY A 2 5.92 -11.69 -4.50
N GLN A 3 6.02 -10.39 -4.24
CA GLN A 3 4.98 -9.61 -3.57
C GLN A 3 3.85 -9.13 -4.49
N GLY A 4 3.93 -9.32 -5.81
CA GLY A 4 2.87 -8.86 -6.72
C GLY A 4 1.49 -9.45 -6.41
N GLY A 5 1.42 -10.74 -6.02
CA GLY A 5 0.18 -11.35 -5.55
C GLY A 5 -0.25 -10.85 -4.16
N GLY A 6 0.69 -10.65 -3.25
CA GLY A 6 0.42 -10.10 -1.92
C GLY A 6 -0.17 -8.69 -1.98
N THR A 7 0.40 -7.82 -2.82
CA THR A 7 -0.10 -6.46 -3.03
C THR A 7 -1.49 -6.45 -3.66
N ALA A 8 -1.77 -7.36 -4.60
CA ALA A 8 -3.10 -7.47 -5.20
C ALA A 8 -4.18 -7.90 -4.19
N ILE A 9 -3.84 -8.80 -3.26
CA ILE A 9 -4.73 -9.20 -2.16
C ILE A 9 -4.98 -8.01 -1.23
N GLU A 10 -3.92 -7.30 -0.84
CA GLU A 10 -4.06 -6.09 -0.02
C GLU A 10 -4.94 -5.03 -0.73
N ASP A 11 -4.79 -4.82 -2.04
CA ASP A 11 -5.63 -3.89 -2.81
C ASP A 11 -7.12 -4.26 -2.73
N ALA A 12 -7.44 -5.55 -2.91
CA ALA A 12 -8.80 -6.05 -2.77
C ALA A 12 -9.36 -5.82 -1.35
N VAL A 13 -8.54 -6.04 -0.32
CA VAL A 13 -8.91 -5.79 1.09
C VAL A 13 -9.17 -4.30 1.32
N SER A 14 -8.29 -3.42 0.85
CA SER A 14 -8.43 -1.98 1.01
C SER A 14 -9.70 -1.47 0.34
N LEU A 15 -9.97 -1.89 -0.89
CA LEU A 15 -11.21 -1.56 -1.60
C LEU A 15 -12.44 -2.06 -0.84
N ALA A 16 -12.44 -3.29 -0.32
CA ALA A 16 -13.56 -3.82 0.46
C ALA A 16 -13.84 -3.01 1.75
N VAL A 17 -12.80 -2.47 2.40
CA VAL A 17 -12.94 -1.62 3.59
C VAL A 17 -13.44 -0.23 3.23
N LEU A 18 -12.90 0.38 2.16
CA LEU A 18 -13.19 1.77 1.79
C LEU A 18 -14.48 1.93 0.97
N LEU A 19 -14.92 0.87 0.28
CA LEU A 19 -16.16 0.80 -0.50
C LEU A 19 -17.10 -0.28 0.05
N PRO A 20 -17.64 -0.11 1.27
CA PRO A 20 -18.58 -1.07 1.82
C PRO A 20 -19.88 -1.11 1.01
N LEU A 21 -20.56 -2.26 1.05
CA LEU A 21 -21.87 -2.45 0.43
C LEU A 21 -22.88 -1.39 0.91
N GLY A 22 -23.68 -0.85 -0.01
CA GLY A 22 -24.69 0.16 0.29
C GLY A 22 -24.16 1.61 0.35
N ARG A 23 -22.89 1.84 -0.02
CA ARG A 23 -22.38 3.21 -0.23
C ARG A 23 -23.11 3.89 -1.38
N GLN A 24 -23.40 5.19 -1.23
CA GLN A 24 -23.98 5.99 -2.30
C GLN A 24 -22.98 6.17 -3.45
N THR A 25 -23.48 6.22 -4.68
CA THR A 25 -22.67 6.29 -5.90
C THR A 25 -21.81 7.56 -5.95
N GLU A 26 -22.30 8.64 -5.38
CA GLU A 26 -21.65 9.96 -5.36
C GLU A 26 -20.40 9.96 -4.48
N ASP A 27 -20.32 9.05 -3.50
CA ASP A 27 -19.17 8.91 -2.62
C ASP A 27 -18.03 8.08 -3.24
N ILE A 28 -18.32 7.28 -4.27
CA ILE A 28 -17.36 6.33 -4.87
C ILE A 28 -16.07 7.02 -5.31
N PRO A 29 -16.10 8.17 -6.04
CA PRO A 29 -14.87 8.84 -6.46
C PRO A 29 -13.98 9.24 -5.28
N GLY A 30 -14.55 9.76 -4.20
CA GLY A 30 -13.80 10.15 -3.00
C GLY A 30 -13.16 8.94 -2.30
N ARG A 31 -13.86 7.81 -2.26
CA ARG A 31 -13.32 6.56 -1.70
C ARG A 31 -12.20 5.96 -2.55
N LEU A 32 -12.33 6.01 -3.88
CA LEU A 32 -11.28 5.56 -4.80
C LEU A 32 -10.03 6.43 -4.72
N ALA A 33 -10.19 7.75 -4.57
CA ALA A 33 -9.07 8.65 -4.34
C ALA A 33 -8.35 8.36 -3.01
N LEU A 34 -9.11 8.07 -1.95
CA LEU A 34 -8.55 7.68 -0.65
C LEU A 34 -7.78 6.35 -0.73
N TYR A 35 -8.33 5.37 -1.44
CA TYR A 35 -7.65 4.11 -1.76
C TYR A 35 -6.33 4.34 -2.51
N GLU A 36 -6.37 5.13 -3.59
CA GLU A 36 -5.22 5.42 -4.42
C GLU A 36 -4.11 6.10 -3.60
N GLN A 37 -4.47 7.11 -2.81
CA GLN A 37 -3.53 7.80 -1.92
C GLN A 37 -2.89 6.85 -0.90
N ALA A 38 -3.68 5.97 -0.29
CA ALA A 38 -3.18 5.05 0.73
C ALA A 38 -2.26 3.95 0.17
N ARG A 39 -2.51 3.49 -1.05
CA ARG A 39 -1.86 2.32 -1.63
C ARG A 39 -0.67 2.67 -2.53
N ARG A 40 -0.70 3.83 -3.21
CA ARG A 40 0.31 4.23 -4.19
C ARG A 40 1.73 4.20 -3.63
N GLU A 41 1.99 4.88 -2.52
CA GLU A 41 3.35 4.99 -1.97
C GLU A 41 3.93 3.62 -1.61
N ARG A 42 3.12 2.75 -1.00
CA ARG A 42 3.52 1.38 -0.62
C ARG A 42 3.83 0.53 -1.85
N ILE A 43 2.97 0.56 -2.87
CA ILE A 43 3.19 -0.20 -4.11
C ILE A 43 4.44 0.29 -4.82
N GLU A 44 4.64 1.61 -4.91
CA GLU A 44 5.84 2.19 -5.51
C GLU A 44 7.12 1.76 -4.77
N MET A 45 7.10 1.74 -3.43
CA MET A 45 8.21 1.22 -2.64
C MET A 45 8.52 -0.24 -2.99
N ILE A 46 7.50 -1.12 -2.98
CA ILE A 46 7.67 -2.56 -3.28
C ILE A 46 8.18 -2.78 -4.71
N LEU A 47 7.68 -2.01 -5.68
CA LEU A 47 8.11 -2.09 -7.07
C LEU A 47 9.55 -1.61 -7.25
N LYS A 48 9.91 -0.47 -6.65
CA LYS A 48 11.29 0.05 -6.64
C LYS A 48 12.24 -0.99 -6.05
N SER A 49 11.93 -1.53 -4.87
CA SER A 49 12.73 -2.60 -4.26
C SER A 49 12.83 -3.82 -5.18
N THR A 50 11.73 -4.27 -5.79
CA THR A 50 11.75 -5.40 -6.73
C THR A 50 12.67 -5.17 -7.91
N ARG A 51 12.67 -3.96 -8.49
CA ARG A 51 13.54 -3.58 -9.61
C ARG A 51 15.01 -3.61 -9.21
N PHE A 52 15.36 -3.07 -8.04
CA PHE A 52 16.76 -3.02 -7.59
C PHE A 52 17.33 -4.39 -7.25
N ASN A 53 16.49 -5.32 -6.79
CA ASN A 53 16.93 -6.71 -6.51
C ASN A 53 17.26 -7.51 -7.77
N TYR A 54 17.05 -6.92 -8.93
CA TYR A 54 17.39 -7.49 -10.22
C TYR A 54 18.64 -6.81 -10.82
N LEU A 55 19.11 -5.69 -10.27
CA LEU A 55 20.34 -5.02 -10.69
C LEU A 55 21.54 -5.58 -9.90
N ASP A 56 22.66 -5.81 -10.58
CA ASP A 56 23.89 -6.41 -10.01
C ASP A 56 24.51 -5.55 -8.89
N GLU A 57 25.30 -6.20 -8.03
CA GLU A 57 26.11 -5.61 -6.95
C GLU A 57 27.20 -4.67 -7.52
N GLY A 58 26.81 -3.46 -7.91
CA GLY A 58 27.73 -2.47 -8.47
C GLY A 58 27.08 -1.16 -8.87
N ASP A 59 25.74 -1.13 -8.94
CA ASP A 59 25.01 0.09 -9.23
C ASP A 59 24.80 0.92 -7.95
N VAL A 60 25.27 2.17 -7.96
CA VAL A 60 25.08 3.19 -6.89
C VAL A 60 23.60 3.55 -6.67
N SER A 61 22.70 2.97 -7.48
CA SER A 61 21.24 3.02 -7.32
C SER A 61 20.65 1.90 -6.43
N ALA A 62 21.48 1.11 -5.73
CA ALA A 62 21.00 0.06 -4.81
C ALA A 62 19.89 0.57 -3.86
N PRO A 63 18.92 -0.29 -3.48
CA PRO A 63 17.76 0.17 -2.73
C PRO A 63 18.19 0.71 -1.35
N ASP A 64 17.60 1.83 -0.92
CA ASP A 64 17.87 2.46 0.39
C ASP A 64 17.68 1.50 1.59
N LEU A 65 16.94 0.39 1.38
CA LEU A 65 16.65 -0.62 2.39
C LEU A 65 17.00 -2.03 1.88
N PRO A 66 17.64 -2.88 2.71
CA PRO A 66 17.87 -4.28 2.38
C PRO A 66 16.55 -5.02 2.09
N ILE A 67 16.59 -5.94 1.11
CA ILE A 67 15.48 -6.83 0.73
C ILE A 67 14.74 -7.41 1.93
N ALA A 68 15.50 -7.98 2.87
CA ALA A 68 14.95 -8.66 4.03
C ALA A 68 14.07 -7.71 4.87
N ARG A 69 14.45 -6.43 4.94
CA ARG A 69 13.69 -5.40 5.65
C ARG A 69 12.40 -5.04 4.92
N VAL A 70 12.44 -4.91 3.60
CA VAL A 70 11.25 -4.67 2.76
C VAL A 70 10.27 -5.84 2.88
N LEU A 71 10.75 -7.09 2.82
CA LEU A 71 9.92 -8.27 3.01
C LEU A 71 9.31 -8.32 4.42
N GLY A 72 10.09 -7.98 5.46
CA GLY A 72 9.59 -7.85 6.82
C GLY A 72 8.45 -6.83 6.94
N MET A 73 8.58 -5.67 6.29
CA MET A 73 7.51 -4.66 6.23
C MET A 73 6.28 -5.15 5.44
N CYS A 74 6.48 -5.97 4.41
CA CYS A 74 5.36 -6.57 3.68
C CYS A 74 4.56 -7.51 4.58
N PHE A 75 5.23 -8.44 5.26
CA PHE A 75 4.59 -9.44 6.11
C PHE A 75 4.00 -8.89 7.41
N ALA A 76 4.56 -7.82 7.95
CA ALA A 76 4.04 -7.18 9.17
C ALA A 76 2.81 -6.29 8.91
N HIS A 77 2.48 -5.99 7.66
CA HIS A 77 1.41 -5.06 7.31
C HIS A 77 0.03 -5.68 7.49
N ASN A 78 -0.87 -4.94 8.13
CA ASN A 78 -2.27 -5.32 8.25
C ASN A 78 -3.13 -4.31 7.51
N GLU A 79 -3.52 -4.68 6.29
CA GLU A 79 -4.24 -3.77 5.40
C GLU A 79 -5.63 -3.41 5.93
N VAL A 80 -6.33 -4.31 6.62
CA VAL A 80 -7.63 -4.00 7.23
C VAL A 80 -7.49 -2.87 8.24
N LYS A 81 -6.52 -2.97 9.16
CA LYS A 81 -6.26 -1.92 10.16
C LYS A 81 -5.83 -0.61 9.51
N SER A 82 -4.95 -0.69 8.51
CA SER A 82 -4.47 0.47 7.76
C SER A 82 -5.63 1.23 7.10
N SER A 83 -6.47 0.53 6.35
CA SER A 83 -7.61 1.13 5.65
C SER A 83 -8.71 1.63 6.59
N ILE A 84 -8.97 0.94 7.73
CA ILE A 84 -9.94 1.43 8.73
C ILE A 84 -9.48 2.76 9.34
N ALA A 85 -8.19 2.95 9.59
CA ALA A 85 -7.67 4.19 10.17
C ALA A 85 -7.97 5.42 9.29
N LEU A 86 -8.06 5.24 7.96
CA LEU A 86 -8.41 6.30 7.01
C LEU A 86 -9.87 6.74 7.09
N LEU A 87 -10.74 5.92 7.70
CA LEU A 87 -12.16 6.23 7.89
C LEU A 87 -12.42 7.01 9.18
N GLN A 88 -11.44 7.07 10.09
CA GLN A 88 -11.57 7.82 11.33
C GLN A 88 -11.47 9.32 11.06
N PRO A 89 -12.23 10.17 11.77
CA PRO A 89 -12.05 11.61 11.68
C PRO A 89 -10.61 11.95 12.05
N GLN A 90 -9.86 12.59 11.14
CA GLN A 90 -8.56 13.14 11.47
C GLN A 90 -8.80 14.27 12.48
N ILE A 91 -8.42 14.06 13.74
CA ILE A 91 -8.42 15.14 14.72
C ILE A 91 -7.33 16.12 14.28
N VAL A 92 -7.74 17.18 13.59
CA VAL A 92 -6.87 18.34 13.34
C VAL A 92 -6.76 19.06 14.67
N ALA A 93 -5.59 18.94 15.31
CA ALA A 93 -5.25 19.81 16.43
C ALA A 93 -5.13 21.23 15.88
N VAL A 94 -6.05 22.11 16.33
CA VAL A 94 -6.02 23.56 16.11
C VAL A 94 -5.07 24.20 17.10
#